data_AF-A0A131YFZ8-F1
#
_entry.id   AF-A0A131YFZ8-F1
#
_cell.length_a   1.000
_cell.length_b   1.000
_cell.length_c   1.000
_cell.angle_alpha   90.00
_cell.angle_beta   90.00
_cell.angle_gamma   90.00
#
_symmetry.space_group_name_H-M   'P 1'
#
loop_
_entity.id
_entity.type
_entity.pdbx_description
1 polymer ?
#
loop_
_entity_poly.entity_id
_entity_poly.type
_entity_poly.pdbx_seq_one_letter_code
_entity_poly.pdbx_strand_id
1 'polypeptide(L)'
;MAKLLVAALVLVTVVAVFSAPSGWKPPKCAKDEVYRTVGACTPVNCPETRPTTPRPGQEKHIPVCTLQLIHGCFCRKGLLRRKSDKKCVPMDQCWSS
;
A
#
# COMPACT_ATOMS: atom_id res chain seq x y z
N MET A 1 25.68 -40.07 -22.45
CA MET A 1 26.17 -38.68 -22.53
C MET A 1 25.07 -37.68 -22.89
N ALA A 2 24.39 -37.81 -24.03
CA ALA A 2 23.34 -36.85 -24.46
C ALA A 2 22.17 -36.68 -23.46
N LYS A 3 21.67 -37.76 -22.86
CA LYS A 3 20.58 -37.69 -21.86
C LYS A 3 20.96 -36.91 -20.59
N LEU A 4 22.21 -37.05 -20.12
CA LEU A 4 22.74 -36.31 -18.98
C LEU A 4 22.91 -34.83 -19.31
N LEU A 5 23.40 -34.52 -20.52
CA LEU A 5 23.56 -33.13 -20.99
C LEU A 5 22.22 -32.42 -21.12
N VAL A 6 21.21 -33.10 -21.67
CA VAL A 6 19.85 -32.55 -21.79
C VAL A 6 19.24 -32.33 -20.40
N ALA A 7 19.39 -33.27 -19.47
CA ALA A 7 18.90 -33.11 -18.11
C ALA A 7 19.57 -31.94 -17.38
N ALA A 8 20.89 -31.77 -17.54
CA ALA A 8 21.63 -30.66 -16.95
C ALA A 8 21.18 -29.30 -17.53
N LEU A 9 20.97 -29.21 -18.84
CA LEU A 9 20.48 -27.98 -19.49
C LEU A 9 19.08 -27.60 -19.01
N VAL A 10 18.17 -28.58 -18.88
CA VAL A 10 16.82 -28.34 -18.34
C VAL A 10 16.89 -27.88 -16.88
N LEU A 11 17.76 -28.48 -16.08
CA LEU A 11 17.93 -28.08 -14.68
C LEU A 11 18.43 -26.63 -14.57
N VAL A 12 19.41 -26.26 -15.38
CA VAL A 12 20.00 -24.92 -15.41
C VAL A 12 18.99 -23.86 -15.83
N THR A 13 18.16 -24.13 -16.85
CA THR A 13 17.15 -23.17 -17.31
C THR A 13 16.03 -22.98 -16.28
N VAL A 14 15.57 -24.05 -15.64
CA VAL A 14 14.58 -23.97 -14.56
C VAL A 14 15.13 -23.15 -13.39
N VAL A 15 16.36 -23.42 -12.94
CA VAL A 15 17.00 -22.67 -11.87
C VAL A 15 17.15 -21.18 -12.23
N ALA A 16 17.54 -20.86 -13.47
CA ALA A 16 17.66 -19.47 -13.93
C ALA A 16 16.32 -18.71 -13.93
N VAL A 17 15.23 -19.36 -14.33
CA VAL A 17 13.88 -18.76 -14.33
C VAL A 17 13.39 -18.52 -12.90
N PHE A 18 13.58 -19.47 -11.99
CA PHE A 18 13.13 -19.33 -10.59
C PHE A 18 14.01 -18.39 -9.76
N SER A 19 15.29 -18.26 -10.09
CA SER A 19 16.23 -17.36 -9.39
C SER A 19 16.21 -15.93 -9.90
N ALA A 20 15.54 -15.64 -11.02
CA ALA A 20 15.35 -14.29 -11.49
C ALA A 20 14.55 -13.50 -10.43
N PRO A 21 15.12 -12.43 -9.83
CA PRO A 21 14.35 -11.56 -8.97
C PRO A 21 13.22 -10.99 -9.81
N SER A 22 11.97 -11.19 -9.37
CA SER A 22 10.83 -10.54 -9.97
C SER A 22 11.14 -9.04 -9.99
N GLY A 23 11.36 -8.48 -11.17
CA GLY A 23 11.79 -7.09 -11.39
C GLY A 23 10.71 -6.06 -11.04
N TRP A 24 9.82 -6.40 -10.11
CA TRP A 24 8.70 -5.57 -9.74
C TRP A 24 9.17 -4.47 -8.80
N LYS A 25 9.41 -3.30 -9.38
CA LYS A 25 9.56 -2.08 -8.60
C LYS A 25 8.18 -1.59 -8.20
N PRO A 26 7.94 -1.27 -6.92
CA PRO A 26 6.69 -0.68 -6.51
C PRO A 26 6.50 0.66 -7.24
N PRO A 27 5.27 1.02 -7.63
CA PRO A 27 4.99 2.31 -8.24
C PRO A 27 5.45 3.45 -7.32
N LYS A 28 5.93 4.55 -7.91
CA LYS A 28 6.24 5.77 -7.16
C LYS A 28 4.95 6.35 -6.61
N CYS A 29 4.87 6.52 -5.29
CA CYS A 29 3.72 7.14 -4.64
C CYS A 29 3.79 8.67 -4.70
N ALA A 30 2.64 9.32 -4.51
CA ALA A 30 2.57 10.77 -4.46
C ALA A 30 3.24 11.33 -3.19
N LYS A 31 3.31 12.67 -3.09
CA LYS A 31 3.79 13.34 -1.90
C LYS A 31 2.96 12.90 -0.69
N ASP A 32 3.65 12.55 0.40
CA ASP A 32 3.05 12.12 1.67
C ASP A 32 2.32 10.78 1.67
N GLU A 33 2.62 9.96 0.66
CA GLU A 33 2.20 8.57 0.57
C GLU A 33 3.39 7.60 0.70
N VAL A 34 3.10 6.37 1.13
CA VAL A 34 4.05 5.27 1.26
C VAL A 34 3.44 4.03 0.63
N TYR A 35 4.21 3.34 -0.22
CA TYR A 35 3.81 2.07 -0.78
C TYR A 35 3.81 1.01 0.33
N ARG A 36 2.67 0.35 0.53
CA ARG A 36 2.53 -0.73 1.50
C ARG A 36 2.12 -2.00 0.78
N THR A 37 2.80 -3.10 1.11
CA THR A 37 2.49 -4.45 0.65
C THR A 37 1.64 -5.22 1.66
N VAL A 38 1.54 -4.74 2.90
CA VAL A 38 0.81 -5.37 4.01
C VAL A 38 0.13 -4.30 4.88
N GLY A 39 -1.07 -4.60 5.40
CA GLY A 39 -1.60 -3.94 6.59
C GLY A 39 -2.45 -2.68 6.43
N ALA A 40 -3.01 -2.37 5.26
CA ALA A 40 -4.03 -1.32 5.14
C ALA A 40 -5.32 -1.90 4.58
N CYS A 41 -6.35 -1.88 5.42
CA CYS A 41 -7.63 -2.54 5.17
C CYS A 41 -8.55 -1.69 4.31
N THR A 42 -8.42 -0.38 4.50
CA THR A 42 -8.97 0.66 3.66
C THR A 42 -8.02 1.87 3.75
N PRO A 43 -7.95 2.71 2.71
CA PRO A 43 -7.30 4.00 2.84
C PRO A 43 -8.05 4.84 3.89
N VAL A 44 -7.30 5.44 4.81
CA VAL A 44 -7.86 6.36 5.80
C VAL A 44 -8.20 7.67 5.10
N ASN A 45 -9.49 7.92 4.89
CA ASN A 45 -9.98 9.11 4.19
C ASN A 45 -10.49 10.16 5.18
N CYS A 46 -10.50 11.41 4.76
CA CYS A 46 -11.14 12.49 5.50
C CYS A 46 -12.62 12.18 5.77
N PRO A 47 -13.15 12.56 6.95
CA PRO A 47 -14.57 12.40 7.24
C PRO A 47 -15.42 13.31 6.36
N GLU A 48 -16.65 12.90 6.11
CA GLU A 48 -17.66 13.67 5.38
C GLU A 48 -17.89 15.05 6.04
N THR A 49 -18.02 15.05 7.37
CA THR A 49 -18.44 16.22 8.15
C THR A 49 -17.42 16.61 9.20
N ARG A 50 -17.26 17.93 9.41
CA ARG A 50 -16.40 18.47 10.47
C ARG A 50 -16.99 18.12 11.84
N PRO A 51 -16.22 17.48 12.75
CA PRO A 51 -16.67 17.23 14.11
C PRO A 51 -17.03 18.54 14.81
N THR A 52 -18.21 18.60 15.43
CA THR A 52 -18.68 19.76 16.21
C THR A 52 -18.11 19.81 17.62
N THR A 53 -17.53 18.71 18.09
CA THR A 53 -16.79 18.63 19.35
C THR A 53 -15.31 18.34 19.06
N PRO A 54 -14.36 19.05 19.70
CA PRO A 54 -12.97 18.62 19.69
C PRO A 54 -12.92 17.24 20.33
N ARG A 55 -12.61 16.19 19.55
CA ARG A 55 -12.32 14.87 20.10
C ARG A 55 -10.80 14.76 20.27
N PRO A 56 -10.22 15.08 21.44
CA PRO A 56 -8.85 14.71 21.71
C PRO A 56 -8.74 13.19 21.61
N GLY A 57 -7.91 12.71 20.69
CA GLY A 57 -7.72 11.28 20.49
C GLY A 57 -8.92 10.58 19.85
N GLN A 58 -9.37 11.02 18.67
CA GLN A 58 -10.14 10.12 17.80
C GLN A 58 -9.19 8.99 17.33
N GLU A 59 -8.97 8.07 18.26
CA GLU A 59 -8.35 6.78 18.10
C GLU A 59 -9.04 6.12 16.91
N LYS A 60 -8.39 6.19 15.75
CA LYS A 60 -8.32 5.13 14.77
C LYS A 60 -9.55 4.21 14.81
N HIS A 61 -10.65 4.65 14.20
CA HIS A 61 -11.62 3.67 13.72
C HIS A 61 -10.98 2.98 12.51
N ILE A 62 -10.03 2.09 12.78
CA ILE A 62 -9.52 1.17 11.77
C ILE A 62 -10.62 0.11 11.67
N PRO A 63 -11.38 0.05 10.57
CA PRO A 63 -12.37 -1.00 10.41
C PRO A 63 -11.70 -2.36 10.60
N VAL A 64 -12.36 -3.29 11.30
CA VAL A 64 -11.86 -4.66 11.42
C VAL A 64 -11.71 -5.22 10.00
N CYS A 65 -10.51 -5.67 9.71
CA CYS A 65 -10.12 -6.04 8.35
C CYS A 65 -10.26 -7.54 8.19
N THR A 66 -10.90 -7.96 7.10
CA THR A 66 -10.59 -9.27 6.52
C THR A 66 -9.09 -9.27 6.17
N LEU A 67 -8.41 -10.42 6.28
CA LEU A 67 -6.96 -10.57 5.99
C LEU A 67 -6.60 -10.32 4.50
N GLN A 68 -7.42 -9.59 3.76
CA GLN A 68 -7.17 -9.20 2.38
C GLN A 68 -6.04 -8.17 2.34
N LEU A 69 -4.91 -8.63 1.81
CA LEU A 69 -3.72 -7.83 1.55
C LEU A 69 -4.01 -6.87 0.39
N ILE A 70 -4.23 -5.60 0.70
CA ILE A 70 -4.32 -4.56 -0.33
C ILE A 70 -2.93 -3.94 -0.50
N HIS A 71 -2.35 -4.10 -1.70
CA HIS A 71 -1.11 -3.45 -2.09
C HIS A 71 -1.41 -2.08 -2.70
N GLY A 72 -0.68 -1.03 -2.30
CA GLY A 72 -0.88 0.29 -2.87
C GLY A 72 -0.19 1.42 -2.12
N CYS A 73 -0.43 2.65 -2.59
CA CYS A 73 0.03 3.87 -1.94
C CYS A 73 -0.99 4.32 -0.89
N PHE A 74 -0.51 4.51 0.34
CA PHE A 74 -1.32 4.95 1.47
C PHE A 74 -0.70 6.19 2.10
N CYS A 75 -1.53 7.09 2.61
CA CYS A 75 -1.06 8.25 3.35
C CYS A 75 -0.13 7.83 4.49
N ARG A 76 0.92 8.64 4.74
CA ARG A 76 1.76 8.49 5.92
C ARG A 76 0.92 8.48 7.19
N LYS A 77 1.43 7.83 8.24
CA LYS A 77 0.76 7.75 9.54
C LYS A 77 0.38 9.16 10.04
N GLY A 78 -0.87 9.34 10.43
CA GLY A 78 -1.39 10.63 10.93
C GLY A 78 -2.00 11.53 9.87
N LEU A 79 -1.94 11.17 8.59
CA LEU A 79 -2.58 11.90 7.50
C LEU A 79 -3.82 11.16 6.98
N LEU A 80 -4.79 11.94 6.53
CA LEU A 80 -6.04 11.50 5.94
C LEU A 80 -6.08 11.90 4.47
N ARG A 81 -6.62 11.04 3.62
CA ARG A 81 -6.80 11.37 2.20
C ARG A 81 -8.02 12.28 2.03
N ARG A 82 -7.81 13.51 1.58
CA ARG A 82 -8.89 14.46 1.27
C ARG A 82 -9.64 14.01 0.01
N LYS A 83 -10.97 14.01 0.05
CA LYS A 83 -11.79 13.57 -1.10
C LYS A 83 -11.63 14.48 -2.32
N SER A 84 -11.45 15.79 -2.12
CA SER A 84 -11.45 16.82 -3.17
C SER A 84 -10.24 16.77 -4.11
N ASP A 85 -9.02 16.78 -3.56
CA ASP A 85 -7.77 16.82 -4.35
C ASP A 85 -6.88 15.57 -4.20
N LYS A 86 -7.38 14.56 -3.46
CA LYS A 86 -6.68 13.30 -3.15
C LYS A 86 -5.37 13.47 -2.38
N LYS A 87 -5.06 14.66 -1.84
CA LYS A 87 -3.85 14.85 -1.04
C LYS A 87 -3.99 14.24 0.35
N CYS A 88 -2.86 13.79 0.89
CA CYS A 88 -2.75 13.37 2.28
C CYS A 88 -2.52 14.61 3.16
N VAL A 89 -3.47 14.88 4.04
CA VAL A 89 -3.50 16.11 4.84
C VAL A 89 -3.81 15.78 6.30
N PRO A 90 -3.41 16.63 7.26
CA PRO A 90 -3.86 16.48 8.63
C PRO A 90 -5.38 16.74 8.74
N MET A 91 -5.99 16.24 9.83
CA MET A 91 -7.46 16.22 10.02
C MET A 91 -8.11 17.61 9.96
N ASP A 92 -7.46 18.61 10.53
CA ASP A 92 -7.86 20.02 10.51
C ASP A 92 -7.99 20.58 9.08
N GLN A 93 -7.23 20.02 8.14
CA GLN A 93 -7.23 20.37 6.72
C GLN A 93 -8.16 19.49 5.87
N CYS A 94 -8.98 18.62 6.47
CA CYS A 94 -9.91 17.80 5.68
C CYS A 94 -10.99 18.61 4.95
N TRP A 95 -11.33 19.80 5.47
CA TRP A 95 -12.35 20.70 4.93
C TRP A 95 -11.81 22.03 4.42
N SER A 96 -10.48 22.18 4.31
CA SER A 96 -9.89 23.33 3.60
C SER A 96 -9.94 23.02 2.10
N SER A 97 -10.62 23.86 1.33
CA SER A 97 -10.65 23.80 -0.13
C SER A 97 -9.40 24.41 -0.75
#